data_AF-A0A7W1ZV02-F1
#
_entry.id   AF-A0A7W1ZV02-F1
#
_cell.length_a   1.000
_cell.length_b   1.000
_cell.length_c   1.000
_cell.angle_alpha   90.00
_cell.angle_beta   90.00
_cell.angle_gamma   90.00
#
_symmetry.space_group_name_H-M   'P 1'
#
loop_
_entity.id
_entity.type
_entity.pdbx_description
1 polymer ?
#
loop_
_entity_poly.entity_id
_entity_poly.type
_entity_poly.pdbx_seq_one_letter_code
_entity_poly.pdbx_strand_id
1 'polypeptide(L)'
;MKNTLTEKEINPLQSIEMWEDDVLERYPVAGEPSKAKDEYRNYDNPVRDTVREFYRLNHTYQTYDFVQEKRNEFLKFDRKEMKPWQAMEFLNTLVDDSDPDIELDQLQHLLQSAEAIRKDGHPDWFVLTGFIHDMGKVLCLFGEPQWAVVGDTFPVGCAFSDKIVYPEYFENNPDSKDERYNTRYGIYSHGCGLDNVQLSWGHDEYMYQISKEYLPEPALYMIRYHSFYAQHREESYDHLMSGHDRRMFEWVRRFNPYDLYSKSPTPPDLKELKPYYEDLLAKYLPATIRL
;
A
#
# COMPACT_ATOMS: atom_id res chain seq x y z
N MET A 1 6.44 28.57 3.93
CA MET A 1 4.97 28.62 3.74
C MET A 1 4.52 27.17 3.68
N LYS A 2 3.57 26.73 4.52
CA LYS A 2 2.93 25.43 4.27
C LYS A 2 2.19 25.59 2.94
N ASN A 3 2.60 24.89 1.89
CA ASN A 3 1.82 24.83 0.67
C ASN A 3 0.49 24.19 1.06
N THR A 4 -0.59 24.98 1.03
CA THR A 4 -1.93 24.45 1.23
C THR A 4 -2.30 23.72 -0.06
N LEU A 5 -2.33 22.39 -0.01
CA LEU A 5 -2.79 21.55 -1.11
C LEU A 5 -4.26 21.88 -1.42
N THR A 6 -4.60 21.92 -2.69
CA THR A 6 -5.99 22.02 -3.16
C THR A 6 -6.74 20.71 -2.90
N GLU A 7 -8.07 20.73 -2.89
CA GLU A 7 -8.88 19.50 -2.73
C GLU A 7 -8.53 18.43 -3.78
N LYS A 8 -8.22 18.85 -5.03
CA LYS A 8 -7.76 17.96 -6.09
C LYS A 8 -6.37 17.38 -5.86
N GLU A 9 -5.51 18.08 -5.13
CA GLU A 9 -4.19 17.55 -4.75
C GLU A 9 -4.26 16.66 -3.51
N ILE A 10 -5.31 16.80 -2.70
CA ILE A 10 -5.59 15.92 -1.56
C ILE A 10 -6.20 14.60 -2.06
N ASN A 11 -7.19 14.70 -2.95
CA ASN A 11 -7.89 13.56 -3.55
C ASN A 11 -7.80 13.60 -5.08
N PRO A 12 -6.60 13.32 -5.66
CA PRO A 12 -6.43 13.31 -7.11
C PRO A 12 -7.14 12.14 -7.79
N LEU A 13 -7.40 11.03 -7.06
CA LEU A 13 -8.17 9.89 -7.56
C LEU A 13 -9.66 10.09 -7.23
N GLN A 14 -10.53 9.76 -8.20
CA GLN A 14 -11.98 9.75 -7.98
C GLN A 14 -12.40 8.62 -7.04
N SER A 15 -11.70 7.48 -7.10
CA SER A 15 -11.80 6.39 -6.13
C SER A 15 -10.44 5.74 -5.93
N ILE A 16 -10.22 5.10 -4.78
CA ILE A 16 -8.96 4.35 -4.52
C ILE A 16 -8.82 3.17 -5.49
N GLU A 17 -9.94 2.60 -5.94
CA GLU A 17 -9.97 1.52 -6.93
C GLU A 17 -9.29 1.91 -8.24
N MET A 18 -9.29 3.21 -8.62
CA MET A 18 -8.59 3.66 -9.83
C MET A 18 -7.09 3.33 -9.79
N TRP A 19 -6.46 3.41 -8.60
CA TRP A 19 -5.07 3.01 -8.45
C TRP A 19 -4.93 1.48 -8.55
N GLU A 20 -5.79 0.73 -7.87
CA GLU A 20 -5.75 -0.74 -7.88
C GLU A 20 -5.94 -1.30 -9.30
N ASP A 21 -6.86 -0.72 -10.08
CA ASP A 21 -7.11 -1.10 -11.48
C ASP A 21 -5.91 -0.78 -12.39
N ASP A 22 -5.26 0.37 -12.17
CA ASP A 22 -4.03 0.74 -12.89
C ASP A 22 -2.86 -0.19 -12.54
N VAL A 23 -2.74 -0.64 -11.28
CA VAL A 23 -1.76 -1.67 -10.87
C VAL A 23 -2.05 -3.00 -11.58
N LEU A 24 -3.32 -3.41 -11.68
CA LEU A 24 -3.73 -4.61 -12.42
C LEU A 24 -3.40 -4.53 -13.91
N GLU A 25 -3.66 -3.39 -14.55
CA GLU A 25 -3.30 -3.19 -15.95
C GLU A 25 -1.77 -3.18 -16.17
N ARG A 26 -1.01 -2.60 -15.23
CA ARG A 26 0.46 -2.52 -15.30
C ARG A 26 1.12 -3.87 -15.06
N TYR A 27 0.61 -4.66 -14.14
CA TYR A 27 1.17 -5.95 -13.73
C TYR A 27 0.15 -7.08 -13.97
N PRO A 28 -0.07 -7.52 -15.23
CA PRO A 28 -1.00 -8.60 -15.54
C PRO A 28 -0.49 -9.96 -15.03
N VAL A 29 -1.43 -10.91 -14.87
CA VAL A 29 -1.12 -12.29 -14.47
C VAL A 29 -0.20 -12.94 -15.52
N ALA A 30 0.79 -13.71 -15.07
CA ALA A 30 1.65 -14.47 -15.96
C ALA A 30 0.83 -15.48 -16.79
N GLY A 31 0.71 -15.24 -18.10
CA GLY A 31 -0.03 -16.10 -19.03
C GLY A 31 -1.27 -15.45 -19.66
N GLU A 32 -1.68 -14.26 -19.20
CA GLU A 32 -2.70 -13.44 -19.87
C GLU A 32 -2.06 -12.42 -20.81
N PRO A 33 -2.68 -12.11 -21.97
CA PRO A 33 -2.10 -11.16 -22.92
C PRO A 33 -2.00 -9.77 -22.28
N SER A 34 -0.77 -9.29 -22.06
CA SER A 34 -0.56 -7.87 -21.73
C SER A 34 -1.06 -7.02 -22.89
N LYS A 35 -1.90 -6.02 -22.63
CA LYS A 35 -2.18 -4.97 -23.63
C LYS A 35 -0.84 -4.40 -24.10
N ALA A 36 -0.66 -4.25 -25.41
CA ALA A 36 0.63 -3.88 -26.00
C ALA A 36 1.10 -2.51 -25.48
N LYS A 37 2.42 -2.33 -25.27
CA LYS A 37 3.04 -1.04 -24.86
C LYS A 37 2.60 0.17 -25.71
N ASP A 38 2.14 -0.05 -26.94
CA ASP A 38 1.67 1.02 -27.84
C ASP A 38 0.26 1.55 -27.48
N GLU A 39 -0.58 0.80 -26.76
CA GLU A 39 -1.85 1.31 -26.20
C GLU A 39 -1.64 2.18 -24.95
N TYR A 40 -0.42 2.24 -24.43
CA TYR A 40 0.00 3.09 -23.31
C TYR A 40 0.14 4.57 -23.71
N ARG A 41 0.22 4.87 -25.01
CA ARG A 41 0.34 6.24 -25.58
C ARG A 41 -0.98 6.82 -26.06
N ASN A 42 -2.11 6.37 -25.51
CA ASN A 42 -3.40 7.00 -25.78
C ASN A 42 -3.64 8.13 -24.76
N TYR A 43 -3.41 9.38 -25.18
CA TYR A 43 -3.48 10.60 -24.37
C TYR A 43 -4.91 11.12 -24.16
N ASP A 44 -5.93 10.41 -24.63
CA ASP A 44 -7.35 10.81 -24.56
C ASP A 44 -8.15 10.05 -23.48
N ASN A 45 -7.50 9.54 -22.42
CA ASN A 45 -8.19 8.80 -21.33
C ASN A 45 -8.13 9.56 -19.98
N PRO A 46 -9.25 10.18 -19.54
CA PRO A 46 -9.32 10.95 -18.29
C PRO A 46 -8.97 10.17 -17.01
N VAL A 47 -9.18 8.85 -17.01
CA VAL A 47 -8.81 7.95 -15.88
C VAL A 47 -7.30 7.88 -15.73
N ARG A 48 -6.55 7.97 -16.83
CA ARG A 48 -5.07 7.96 -16.78
C ARG A 48 -4.53 9.28 -16.28
N ASP A 49 -5.23 10.39 -16.50
CA ASP A 49 -4.79 11.72 -16.06
C ASP A 49 -4.82 11.85 -14.53
N THR A 50 -5.81 11.27 -13.85
CA THR A 50 -5.90 11.30 -12.38
C THR A 50 -4.82 10.43 -11.72
N VAL A 51 -4.56 9.23 -12.24
CA VAL A 51 -3.50 8.34 -11.73
C VAL A 51 -2.12 8.93 -11.99
N ARG A 52 -1.90 9.55 -13.16
CA ARG A 52 -0.65 10.28 -13.45
C ARG A 52 -0.46 11.46 -12.51
N GLU A 53 -1.51 12.24 -12.25
CA GLU A 53 -1.44 13.35 -11.31
C GLU A 53 -1.19 12.87 -9.88
N PHE A 54 -1.85 11.78 -9.47
CA PHE A 54 -1.58 11.10 -8.20
C PHE A 54 -0.09 10.76 -8.04
N TYR A 55 0.51 10.08 -9.02
CA TYR A 55 1.93 9.71 -8.96
C TYR A 55 2.85 10.92 -9.10
N ARG A 56 2.46 11.95 -9.86
CA ARG A 56 3.21 13.20 -9.91
C ARG A 56 3.29 13.83 -8.53
N LEU A 57 2.18 13.90 -7.79
CA LEU A 57 2.13 14.43 -6.42
C LEU A 57 2.91 13.55 -5.46
N ASN A 58 2.69 12.23 -5.50
CA ASN A 58 3.41 11.25 -4.68
C ASN A 58 4.93 11.41 -4.86
N HIS A 59 5.44 11.32 -6.08
CA HIS A 59 6.87 11.40 -6.35
C HIS A 59 7.45 12.80 -6.08
N THR A 60 6.64 13.86 -6.16
CA THR A 60 7.10 15.22 -5.84
C THR A 60 7.29 15.41 -4.33
N TYR A 61 6.39 14.86 -3.51
CA TYR A 61 6.29 15.23 -2.08
C TYR A 61 6.76 14.16 -1.10
N GLN A 62 6.89 12.90 -1.52
CA GLN A 62 7.50 11.83 -0.70
C GLN A 62 9.02 12.03 -0.63
N THR A 63 9.45 12.92 0.27
CA THR A 63 10.85 13.14 0.63
C THR A 63 11.22 12.39 1.90
N TYR A 64 12.51 12.22 2.16
CA TYR A 64 13.00 11.64 3.40
C TYR A 64 12.46 12.37 4.63
N ASP A 65 12.50 13.71 4.61
CA ASP A 65 12.02 14.54 5.71
C ASP A 65 10.50 14.41 5.90
N PHE A 66 9.72 14.38 4.81
CA PHE A 66 8.28 14.15 4.86
C PHE A 66 7.95 12.79 5.50
N VAL A 67 8.64 11.73 5.10
CA VAL A 67 8.45 10.39 5.68
C VAL A 67 8.76 10.39 7.17
N GLN A 68 9.86 11.02 7.60
CA GLN A 68 10.18 11.13 9.03
C GLN A 68 9.12 11.90 9.82
N GLU A 69 8.62 13.01 9.26
CA GLU A 69 7.53 13.79 9.87
C GLU A 69 6.27 12.94 10.06
N LYS A 70 5.84 12.20 9.02
CA LYS A 70 4.65 11.35 9.10
C LYS A 70 4.78 10.20 10.07
N ARG A 71 5.95 9.57 10.13
CA ARG A 71 6.25 8.57 11.16
C ARG A 71 6.13 9.16 12.57
N ASN A 72 6.70 10.34 12.81
CA ASN A 72 6.62 11.01 14.10
C ASN A 72 5.20 11.47 14.46
N GLU A 73 4.37 11.72 13.46
CA GLU A 73 2.96 12.09 13.63
C GLU A 73 2.09 10.87 13.96
N PHE A 74 2.08 9.86 13.10
CA PHE A 74 1.08 8.79 13.14
C PHE A 74 1.48 7.58 13.97
N LEU A 75 2.77 7.33 14.21
CA LEU A 75 3.21 6.19 15.03
C LEU A 75 3.04 6.41 16.55
N LYS A 76 2.41 7.52 16.95
CA LYS A 76 1.93 7.76 18.32
C LYS A 76 0.63 7.01 18.61
N PHE A 77 -0.13 6.64 17.57
CA PHE A 77 -1.41 5.95 17.68
C PHE A 77 -2.37 6.64 18.67
N ASP A 78 -2.61 7.93 18.45
CA ASP A 78 -3.38 8.81 19.33
C ASP A 78 -4.61 9.45 18.64
N ARG A 79 -5.00 8.96 17.46
CA ARG A 79 -6.17 9.44 16.71
C ARG A 79 -7.45 8.77 17.18
N LYS A 80 -7.45 7.44 17.31
CA LYS A 80 -8.62 6.65 17.74
C LYS A 80 -8.19 5.38 18.49
N GLU A 81 -9.09 4.87 19.33
CA GLU A 81 -8.99 3.53 19.91
C GLU A 81 -10.31 2.80 19.70
N MET A 82 -10.27 1.59 19.16
CA MET A 82 -11.47 0.80 18.85
C MET A 82 -11.15 -0.70 18.77
N LYS A 83 -12.19 -1.53 18.75
CA LYS A 83 -12.02 -2.97 18.50
C LYS A 83 -11.52 -3.21 17.07
N PRO A 84 -10.75 -4.27 16.80
CA PRO A 84 -10.24 -4.55 15.45
C PRO A 84 -11.32 -4.57 14.36
N TRP A 85 -12.47 -5.23 14.61
CA TRP A 85 -13.58 -5.25 13.64
C TRP A 85 -14.14 -3.84 13.36
N GLN A 86 -14.22 -2.99 14.40
CA GLN A 86 -14.67 -1.61 14.23
C GLN A 86 -13.68 -0.78 13.42
N ALA A 87 -12.39 -1.13 13.42
CA ALA A 87 -11.40 -0.49 12.56
C ALA A 87 -11.58 -0.87 11.10
N MET A 88 -11.99 -2.11 10.82
CA MET A 88 -12.38 -2.53 9.48
C MET A 88 -13.65 -1.79 9.02
N GLU A 89 -14.65 -1.67 9.90
CA GLU A 89 -15.86 -0.87 9.63
C GLU A 89 -15.54 0.62 9.44
N PHE A 90 -14.56 1.15 10.20
CA PHE A 90 -14.09 2.53 10.04
C PHE A 90 -13.39 2.71 8.70
N LEU A 91 -12.45 1.83 8.31
CA LEU A 91 -11.87 1.84 6.96
C LEU A 91 -12.96 1.82 5.89
N ASN A 92 -14.02 1.05 6.11
CA ASN A 92 -15.11 0.93 5.14
C ASN A 92 -15.85 2.24 4.85
N THR A 93 -15.71 3.26 5.70
CA THR A 93 -16.24 4.60 5.45
C THR A 93 -15.37 5.42 4.48
N LEU A 94 -14.30 4.84 3.93
CA LEU A 94 -13.39 5.47 2.96
C LEU A 94 -13.96 5.50 1.53
N VAL A 95 -15.23 5.13 1.34
CA VAL A 95 -15.96 5.24 0.08
C VAL A 95 -16.64 6.62 0.02
N ASP A 96 -16.21 7.40 -0.96
CA ASP A 96 -16.71 8.68 -1.49
C ASP A 96 -17.90 9.40 -0.77
N ASP A 97 -17.65 10.62 -0.27
CA ASP A 97 -18.67 11.58 0.23
C ASP A 97 -19.56 12.18 -0.89
N SER A 98 -19.33 11.85 -2.16
CA SER A 98 -19.97 12.48 -3.31
C SER A 98 -20.86 11.58 -4.19
N ASP A 99 -20.89 10.25 -3.97
CA ASP A 99 -21.71 9.32 -4.77
C ASP A 99 -22.65 8.45 -3.90
N PRO A 100 -23.97 8.69 -3.92
CA PRO A 100 -24.95 7.95 -3.12
C PRO A 100 -25.23 6.52 -3.60
N ASP A 101 -24.65 6.05 -4.72
CA ASP A 101 -25.09 4.84 -5.42
C ASP A 101 -24.02 3.73 -5.60
N ILE A 102 -22.86 3.78 -4.92
CA ILE A 102 -21.81 2.75 -5.07
C ILE A 102 -21.73 1.83 -3.84
N GLU A 103 -22.38 0.67 -3.95
CA GLU A 103 -22.21 -0.49 -3.06
C GLU A 103 -21.14 -1.44 -3.62
N LEU A 104 -19.84 -1.21 -3.38
CA LEU A 104 -18.85 -2.27 -3.11
C LEU A 104 -17.66 -1.62 -2.36
N ASP A 105 -17.27 -2.23 -1.24
CA ASP A 105 -16.67 -1.56 -0.09
C ASP A 105 -15.21 -2.04 0.14
N GLN A 106 -14.34 -1.21 0.73
CA GLN A 106 -12.95 -1.62 1.02
C GLN A 106 -12.89 -2.93 1.81
N LEU A 107 -13.90 -3.22 2.63
CA LEU A 107 -14.03 -4.47 3.37
C LEU A 107 -14.26 -5.70 2.47
N GLN A 108 -14.90 -5.56 1.31
CA GLN A 108 -15.13 -6.62 0.34
C GLN A 108 -13.86 -6.99 -0.40
N HIS A 109 -13.04 -6.01 -0.80
CA HIS A 109 -11.69 -6.26 -1.34
C HIS A 109 -10.86 -7.11 -0.36
N LEU A 110 -10.86 -6.70 0.91
CA LEU A 110 -10.15 -7.40 1.98
C LEU A 110 -10.71 -8.81 2.21
N LEU A 111 -12.03 -8.99 2.18
CA LEU A 111 -12.66 -10.30 2.29
C LEU A 111 -12.38 -11.19 1.07
N GLN A 112 -12.36 -10.65 -0.15
CA GLN A 112 -12.04 -11.41 -1.35
C GLN A 112 -10.60 -11.93 -1.32
N SER A 113 -9.66 -11.07 -0.94
CA SER A 113 -8.26 -11.44 -0.72
C SER A 113 -8.13 -12.54 0.33
N ALA A 114 -8.76 -12.36 1.49
CA ALA A 114 -8.69 -13.32 2.58
C ALA A 114 -9.39 -14.66 2.25
N GLU A 115 -10.55 -14.64 1.60
CA GLU A 115 -11.27 -15.86 1.22
C GLU A 115 -10.53 -16.63 0.12
N ALA A 116 -9.86 -15.96 -0.80
CA ALA A 116 -9.01 -16.63 -1.80
C ALA A 116 -7.83 -17.35 -1.11
N ILE A 117 -7.17 -16.69 -0.14
CA ILE A 117 -6.10 -17.29 0.67
C ILE A 117 -6.64 -18.49 1.48
N ARG A 118 -7.83 -18.34 2.08
CA ARG A 118 -8.48 -19.38 2.89
C ARG A 118 -8.85 -20.61 2.05
N LYS A 119 -9.38 -20.39 0.85
CA LYS A 119 -9.79 -21.44 -0.10
C LYS A 119 -8.59 -22.28 -0.57
N ASP A 120 -7.43 -21.66 -0.71
CA ASP A 120 -6.17 -22.34 -1.07
C ASP A 120 -5.53 -23.11 0.10
N GLY A 121 -6.14 -23.07 1.29
CA GLY A 121 -5.71 -23.86 2.44
C GLY A 121 -4.49 -23.31 3.16
N HIS A 122 -4.22 -22.02 3.02
CA HIS A 122 -3.13 -21.36 3.75
C HIS A 122 -3.43 -21.25 5.26
N PRO A 123 -2.39 -21.06 6.10
CA PRO A 123 -2.56 -20.82 7.52
C PRO A 123 -3.43 -19.59 7.82
N ASP A 124 -4.09 -19.61 8.96
CA ASP A 124 -5.00 -18.57 9.42
C ASP A 124 -4.35 -17.19 9.60
N TRP A 125 -3.08 -17.11 10.01
CA TRP A 125 -2.35 -15.83 10.01
C TRP A 125 -2.19 -15.23 8.60
N PHE A 126 -2.13 -16.07 7.55
CA PHE A 126 -2.04 -15.60 6.17
C PHE A 126 -3.42 -15.11 5.69
N VAL A 127 -4.49 -15.85 6.04
CA VAL A 127 -5.87 -15.39 5.82
C VAL A 127 -6.11 -14.04 6.49
N LEU A 128 -5.68 -13.90 7.74
CA LEU A 128 -5.78 -12.63 8.46
C LEU A 128 -4.98 -11.52 7.76
N THR A 129 -3.79 -11.83 7.26
CA THR A 129 -2.97 -10.85 6.54
C THR A 129 -3.73 -10.30 5.33
N GLY A 130 -4.36 -11.16 4.52
CA GLY A 130 -5.22 -10.71 3.42
C GLY A 130 -6.37 -9.83 3.89
N PHE A 131 -6.95 -10.13 5.05
CA PHE A 131 -8.08 -9.36 5.58
C PHE A 131 -7.68 -7.97 6.11
N ILE A 132 -6.43 -7.74 6.51
CA ILE A 132 -6.03 -6.49 7.19
C ILE A 132 -4.94 -5.69 6.48
N HIS A 133 -4.37 -6.19 5.38
CA HIS A 133 -3.20 -5.57 4.73
C HIS A 133 -3.42 -4.08 4.41
N ASP A 134 -4.61 -3.74 3.92
CA ASP A 134 -5.02 -2.39 3.56
C ASP A 134 -5.66 -1.58 4.70
N MET A 135 -5.74 -2.12 5.92
CA MET A 135 -6.33 -1.39 7.06
C MET A 135 -5.61 -0.06 7.32
N GLY A 136 -4.34 0.08 6.91
CA GLY A 136 -3.60 1.33 7.01
C GLY A 136 -4.17 2.48 6.17
N LYS A 137 -5.06 2.21 5.20
CA LYS A 137 -5.75 3.23 4.40
C LYS A 137 -6.65 4.16 5.23
N VAL A 138 -6.95 3.82 6.50
CA VAL A 138 -7.61 4.72 7.48
C VAL A 138 -6.89 6.07 7.65
N LEU A 139 -5.61 6.18 7.27
CA LEU A 139 -4.91 7.47 7.22
C LEU A 139 -5.65 8.52 6.38
N CYS A 140 -6.30 8.12 5.28
CA CYS A 140 -7.14 9.03 4.48
C CYS A 140 -8.29 9.62 5.31
N LEU A 141 -8.91 8.81 6.19
CA LEU A 141 -9.98 9.25 7.10
C LEU A 141 -9.46 10.19 8.22
N PHE A 142 -8.15 10.26 8.42
CA PHE A 142 -7.49 11.24 9.30
C PHE A 142 -7.04 12.50 8.55
N GLY A 143 -7.44 12.66 7.29
CA GLY A 143 -7.17 13.84 6.46
C GLY A 143 -5.84 13.80 5.73
N GLU A 144 -5.15 12.65 5.69
CA GLU A 144 -3.98 12.50 4.83
C GLU A 144 -4.40 12.49 3.36
N PRO A 145 -3.63 13.16 2.47
CA PRO A 145 -3.91 13.09 1.04
C PRO A 145 -3.65 11.67 0.53
N GLN A 146 -4.40 11.23 -0.48
CA GLN A 146 -4.32 9.86 -1.00
C GLN A 146 -2.89 9.47 -1.39
N TRP A 147 -2.13 10.39 -2.00
CA TRP A 147 -0.74 10.14 -2.42
C TRP A 147 0.23 9.91 -1.25
N ALA A 148 -0.15 10.24 -0.02
CA ALA A 148 0.59 9.95 1.20
C ALA A 148 0.08 8.70 1.94
N VAL A 149 -0.86 7.96 1.35
CA VAL A 149 -1.51 6.80 1.98
C VAL A 149 -1.44 5.57 1.09
N VAL A 150 -1.94 5.65 -0.15
CA VAL A 150 -1.94 4.55 -1.12
C VAL A 150 -0.79 4.70 -2.11
N GLY A 151 -0.68 3.79 -3.08
CA GLY A 151 0.33 3.87 -4.14
C GLY A 151 1.50 2.90 -3.97
N ASP A 152 2.16 2.59 -5.09
CA ASP A 152 3.40 1.82 -5.09
C ASP A 152 4.45 2.53 -4.23
N THR A 153 5.12 1.79 -3.34
CA THR A 153 6.11 2.33 -2.41
C THR A 153 7.53 2.25 -2.98
N PHE A 154 8.41 3.12 -2.51
CA PHE A 154 9.83 3.14 -2.89
C PHE A 154 10.72 3.67 -1.76
N PRO A 155 12.01 3.29 -1.71
CA PRO A 155 12.96 3.85 -0.76
C PRO A 155 13.14 5.37 -0.93
N VAL A 156 13.01 6.11 0.17
CA VAL A 156 13.44 7.51 0.28
C VAL A 156 14.83 7.57 0.91
N GLY A 157 15.56 8.68 0.73
CA GLY A 157 16.92 8.82 1.29
C GLY A 157 18.03 8.12 0.50
N CYS A 158 17.72 7.57 -0.68
CA CYS A 158 18.68 7.14 -1.70
C CYS A 158 18.14 7.45 -3.12
N ALA A 159 18.97 7.26 -4.15
CA ALA A 159 18.58 7.52 -5.52
C ALA A 159 17.38 6.65 -5.95
N PHE A 160 16.41 7.29 -6.60
CA PHE A 160 15.21 6.63 -7.12
C PHE A 160 15.55 5.78 -8.35
N SER A 161 15.04 4.55 -8.39
CA SER A 161 15.17 3.63 -9.52
C SER A 161 14.23 4.02 -10.67
N ASP A 162 14.71 3.85 -11.90
CA ASP A 162 13.94 3.94 -13.14
C ASP A 162 12.89 2.82 -13.31
N LYS A 163 12.82 1.89 -12.36
CA LYS A 163 11.81 0.83 -12.26
C LYS A 163 10.59 1.20 -11.44
N ILE A 164 10.64 2.31 -10.71
CA ILE A 164 9.43 2.86 -10.08
C ILE A 164 8.52 3.35 -11.21
N VAL A 165 7.21 3.18 -11.04
CA VAL A 165 6.18 3.75 -11.92
C VAL A 165 6.42 5.25 -12.13
N TYR A 166 6.17 5.79 -13.33
CA TYR A 166 6.36 7.21 -13.68
C TYR A 166 7.63 7.87 -13.07
N PRO A 167 8.82 7.29 -13.29
CA PRO A 167 10.04 7.73 -12.63
C PRO A 167 10.47 9.14 -13.08
N GLU A 168 9.97 9.63 -14.22
CA GLU A 168 10.19 10.99 -14.69
C GLU A 168 9.74 12.06 -13.68
N TYR A 169 8.72 11.79 -12.87
CA TYR A 169 8.20 12.76 -11.91
C TYR A 169 9.14 13.03 -10.72
N PHE A 170 10.14 12.17 -10.48
CA PHE A 170 11.16 12.41 -9.47
C PHE A 170 12.05 13.62 -9.78
N GLU A 171 12.03 14.17 -11.01
CA GLU A 171 12.69 15.44 -11.33
C GLU A 171 12.19 16.63 -10.48
N ASN A 172 10.94 16.52 -10.01
CA ASN A 172 10.27 17.50 -9.14
C ASN A 172 10.57 17.27 -7.65
N ASN A 173 11.04 16.08 -7.28
CA ASN A 173 11.39 15.77 -5.90
C ASN A 173 12.71 16.47 -5.53
N PRO A 174 12.76 17.29 -4.45
CA PRO A 174 13.99 17.95 -4.04
C PRO A 174 15.10 16.95 -3.66
N ASP A 175 14.78 15.76 -3.15
CA ASP A 175 15.77 14.76 -2.74
C ASP A 175 16.55 14.19 -3.94
N SER A 176 15.98 14.27 -5.16
CA SER A 176 16.69 13.87 -6.38
C SER A 176 17.94 14.73 -6.67
N LYS A 177 18.01 15.92 -6.08
CA LYS A 177 19.10 16.90 -6.24
C LYS A 177 19.92 17.08 -4.97
N ASP A 178 19.51 16.47 -3.86
CA ASP A 178 20.21 16.54 -2.58
C ASP A 178 21.39 15.54 -2.55
N GLU A 179 22.62 16.03 -2.35
CA GLU A 179 23.83 15.19 -2.33
C GLU A 179 23.81 14.10 -1.25
N ARG A 180 22.97 14.25 -0.22
CA ARG A 180 22.78 13.22 0.83
C ARG A 180 22.00 12.01 0.31
N TYR A 181 21.10 12.21 -0.66
CA TYR A 181 20.11 11.22 -1.07
C TYR A 181 20.27 10.79 -2.53
N ASN A 182 20.81 11.63 -3.41
CA ASN A 182 20.85 11.40 -4.85
C ASN A 182 21.90 10.36 -5.33
N THR A 183 22.52 9.62 -4.41
CA THR A 183 23.47 8.55 -4.74
C THR A 183 22.83 7.17 -4.54
N ARG A 184 23.41 6.13 -5.12
CA ARG A 184 22.89 4.74 -5.05
C ARG A 184 22.52 4.29 -3.64
N TYR A 185 23.29 4.70 -2.64
CA TYR A 185 23.04 4.33 -1.25
C TYR A 185 22.46 5.50 -0.45
N GLY A 186 22.71 6.75 -0.85
CA GLY A 186 22.32 7.92 -0.07
C GLY A 186 22.79 7.79 1.38
N ILE A 187 21.86 7.72 2.32
CA ILE A 187 22.14 7.54 3.75
C ILE A 187 22.31 6.08 4.19
N TYR A 188 22.01 5.11 3.32
CA TYR A 188 22.06 3.68 3.63
C TYR A 188 23.43 3.07 3.39
N SER A 189 23.58 1.80 3.77
CA SER A 189 24.77 0.99 3.48
C SER A 189 24.39 -0.27 2.69
N HIS A 190 25.37 -0.87 2.03
CA HIS A 190 25.16 -2.07 1.23
C HIS A 190 24.60 -3.22 2.06
N GLY A 191 23.47 -3.79 1.63
CA GLY A 191 22.83 -4.93 2.28
C GLY A 191 22.41 -4.66 3.72
N CYS A 192 22.10 -3.41 4.06
CA CYS A 192 21.72 -3.01 5.42
C CYS A 192 20.44 -3.67 5.93
N GLY A 193 19.64 -4.26 5.05
CA GLY A 193 18.34 -4.82 5.38
C GLY A 193 17.23 -3.79 5.23
N LEU A 194 16.06 -4.21 4.74
CA LEU A 194 14.94 -3.32 4.51
C LEU A 194 14.26 -2.86 5.80
N ASP A 195 14.58 -3.48 6.94
CA ASP A 195 14.23 -3.00 8.26
C ASP A 195 14.90 -1.64 8.59
N ASN A 196 16.06 -1.38 7.97
CA ASN A 196 16.83 -0.14 8.11
C ASN A 196 16.57 0.87 6.99
N VAL A 197 15.74 0.53 5.99
CA VAL A 197 15.39 1.40 4.87
C VAL A 197 14.05 2.08 5.13
N GLN A 198 13.98 3.39 4.91
CA GLN A 198 12.73 4.14 4.94
C GLN A 198 12.12 4.09 3.54
N LEU A 199 10.92 3.49 3.44
CA LEU A 199 10.09 3.59 2.24
C LEU A 199 9.23 4.86 2.33
N SER A 200 8.72 5.32 1.19
CA SER A 200 7.66 6.31 1.08
C SER A 200 6.53 5.99 2.07
N TRP A 201 6.02 7.01 2.74
CA TRP A 201 5.02 6.84 3.80
C TRP A 201 3.67 6.43 3.19
N GLY A 202 2.98 5.49 3.86
CA GLY A 202 1.68 4.99 3.44
C GLY A 202 1.12 3.89 4.34
N HIS A 203 0.06 3.24 3.84
CA HIS A 203 -0.68 2.19 4.53
C HIS A 203 0.18 0.98 4.94
N ASP A 204 1.13 0.54 4.11
CA ASP A 204 2.04 -0.57 4.41
C ASP A 204 2.78 -0.40 5.76
N GLU A 205 3.55 0.69 5.89
CA GLU A 205 4.37 0.93 7.07
C GLU A 205 3.51 1.21 8.30
N TYR A 206 2.42 1.96 8.14
CA TYR A 206 1.52 2.25 9.24
C TYR A 206 0.85 0.96 9.76
N MET A 207 0.35 0.09 8.86
CA MET A 207 -0.27 -1.17 9.23
C MET A 207 0.74 -2.17 9.81
N TYR A 208 1.97 -2.21 9.28
CA TYR A 208 3.07 -2.97 9.87
C TYR A 208 3.31 -2.53 11.32
N GLN A 209 3.39 -1.23 11.59
CA GLN A 209 3.67 -0.75 12.94
C GLN A 209 2.54 -1.04 13.94
N ILE A 210 1.28 -1.12 13.49
CA ILE A 210 0.13 -1.56 14.30
C ILE A 210 0.23 -3.05 14.64
N SER A 211 0.68 -3.87 13.69
CA SER A 211 0.60 -5.34 13.77
C SER A 211 1.88 -6.05 14.24
N LYS A 212 3.02 -5.36 14.27
CA LYS A 212 4.37 -5.95 14.50
C LYS A 212 4.54 -6.76 15.78
N GLU A 213 3.79 -6.48 16.83
CA GLU A 213 3.88 -7.20 18.11
C GLU A 213 2.96 -8.45 18.16
N TYR A 214 2.13 -8.65 17.13
CA TYR A 214 1.00 -9.59 17.15
C TYR A 214 1.06 -10.67 16.08
N LEU A 215 1.63 -10.36 14.91
CA LEU A 215 1.66 -11.26 13.76
C LEU A 215 3.03 -11.92 13.57
N PRO A 216 3.08 -13.12 12.97
CA PRO A 216 4.34 -13.75 12.64
C PRO A 216 5.09 -12.98 11.54
N GLU A 217 6.41 -13.07 11.52
CA GLU A 217 7.27 -12.29 10.61
C GLU A 217 6.89 -12.37 9.12
N PRO A 218 6.51 -13.54 8.54
CA PRO A 218 6.02 -13.59 7.16
C PRO A 218 4.80 -12.70 6.88
N ALA A 219 3.84 -12.63 7.82
CA ALA A 219 2.70 -11.72 7.73
C ALA A 219 3.15 -10.27 7.71
N LEU A 220 4.08 -9.93 8.60
CA LEU A 220 4.63 -8.58 8.70
C LEU A 220 5.37 -8.14 7.44
N TYR A 221 6.14 -9.03 6.80
CA TYR A 221 6.79 -8.73 5.53
C TYR A 221 5.78 -8.53 4.40
N MET A 222 4.73 -9.36 4.34
CA MET A 222 3.66 -9.18 3.36
C MET A 222 2.99 -7.82 3.55
N ILE A 223 2.56 -7.47 4.76
CA ILE A 223 1.93 -6.17 5.06
C ILE A 223 2.86 -5.00 4.73
N ARG A 224 4.13 -5.06 5.16
CA ARG A 224 5.04 -3.92 5.06
C ARG A 224 5.55 -3.63 3.64
N TYR A 225 5.50 -4.62 2.75
CA TYR A 225 6.15 -4.53 1.44
C TYR A 225 5.27 -4.96 0.27
N HIS A 226 3.95 -5.17 0.45
CA HIS A 226 3.05 -5.56 -0.64
C HIS A 226 2.86 -4.47 -1.69
N SER A 227 3.09 -3.19 -1.34
CA SER A 227 3.10 -2.08 -2.29
C SER A 227 4.47 -1.84 -2.91
N PHE A 228 5.53 -2.58 -2.52
CA PHE A 228 6.89 -2.32 -2.97
C PHE A 228 7.19 -2.97 -4.34
N TYR A 229 6.40 -2.63 -5.37
CA TYR A 229 6.42 -3.25 -6.69
C TYR A 229 7.79 -3.15 -7.38
N ALA A 230 8.50 -2.03 -7.20
CA ALA A 230 9.85 -1.87 -7.71
C ALA A 230 10.81 -2.95 -7.22
N GLN A 231 10.56 -3.56 -6.05
CA GLN A 231 11.27 -4.75 -5.61
C GLN A 231 10.55 -6.01 -6.09
N HIS A 232 9.35 -6.32 -5.58
CA HIS A 232 8.81 -7.69 -5.69
C HIS A 232 8.30 -8.05 -7.09
N ARG A 233 8.22 -7.09 -8.02
CA ARG A 233 7.99 -7.33 -9.46
C ARG A 233 9.21 -7.04 -10.31
N GLU A 234 9.88 -5.90 -10.10
CA GLU A 234 10.95 -5.43 -10.99
C GLU A 234 12.37 -5.80 -10.53
N GLU A 235 12.49 -6.43 -9.35
CA GLU A 235 13.76 -6.87 -8.73
C GLU A 235 14.78 -5.73 -8.54
N SER A 236 14.31 -4.49 -8.39
CA SER A 236 15.15 -3.35 -8.04
C SER A 236 15.48 -3.33 -6.54
N TYR A 237 16.42 -2.45 -6.16
CA TYR A 237 16.88 -2.23 -4.77
C TYR A 237 17.55 -3.42 -4.07
N ASP A 238 17.98 -4.42 -4.83
CA ASP A 238 18.76 -5.56 -4.32
C ASP A 238 19.99 -5.15 -3.51
N HIS A 239 20.61 -4.01 -3.80
CA HIS A 239 21.78 -3.53 -3.06
C HIS A 239 21.48 -3.07 -1.63
N LEU A 240 20.21 -2.91 -1.26
CA LEU A 240 19.77 -2.58 0.10
C LEU A 240 19.31 -3.82 0.88
N MET A 241 18.85 -4.87 0.17
CA MET A 241 18.33 -6.09 0.78
C MET A 241 19.42 -6.96 1.42
N SER A 242 19.16 -7.41 2.63
CA SER A 242 19.91 -8.45 3.32
C SER A 242 19.57 -9.84 2.78
N GLY A 243 20.33 -10.87 3.18
CA GLY A 243 19.98 -12.26 2.89
C GLY A 243 18.67 -12.71 3.55
N HIS A 244 18.21 -12.02 4.59
CA HIS A 244 16.94 -12.30 5.25
C HIS A 244 15.75 -11.76 4.46
N ASP A 245 15.84 -10.52 3.99
CA ASP A 245 14.81 -9.91 3.14
C ASP A 245 14.54 -10.79 1.90
N ARG A 246 15.60 -11.28 1.26
CA ARG A 246 15.48 -12.13 0.06
C ARG A 246 14.61 -13.36 0.27
N ARG A 247 14.73 -14.01 1.44
CA ARG A 247 13.90 -15.15 1.82
C ARG A 247 12.48 -14.71 2.13
N MET A 248 12.31 -13.61 2.87
CA MET A 248 10.99 -13.14 3.26
C MET A 248 10.16 -12.59 2.09
N PHE A 249 10.82 -12.06 1.05
CA PHE A 249 10.15 -11.62 -0.17
C PHE A 249 9.53 -12.77 -0.99
N GLU A 250 9.85 -14.04 -0.68
CA GLU A 250 9.06 -15.17 -1.19
C GLU A 250 7.61 -15.12 -0.69
N TRP A 251 7.38 -14.65 0.54
CA TRP A 251 6.04 -14.46 1.10
C TRP A 251 5.32 -13.25 0.47
N VAL A 252 6.03 -12.14 0.28
CA VAL A 252 5.48 -10.95 -0.42
C VAL A 252 5.01 -11.32 -1.83
N ARG A 253 5.84 -12.02 -2.61
CA ARG A 253 5.48 -12.53 -3.94
C ARG A 253 4.35 -13.55 -3.91
N ARG A 254 4.22 -14.34 -2.83
CA ARG A 254 3.12 -15.30 -2.67
C ARG A 254 1.80 -14.61 -2.33
N PHE A 255 1.84 -13.49 -1.61
CA PHE A 255 0.66 -12.72 -1.25
C PHE A 255 0.13 -11.89 -2.42
N ASN A 256 1.01 -11.27 -3.20
CA ASN A 256 0.64 -10.30 -4.23
C ASN A 256 -0.45 -10.78 -5.22
N PRO A 257 -0.50 -12.06 -5.66
CA PRO A 257 -1.60 -12.53 -6.51
C PRO A 257 -2.98 -12.52 -5.83
N TYR A 258 -3.04 -12.71 -4.51
CA TYR A 258 -4.30 -12.68 -3.77
C TYR A 258 -4.82 -11.25 -3.58
N ASP A 259 -3.92 -10.31 -3.30
CA ASP A 259 -4.24 -8.88 -3.25
C ASP A 259 -4.78 -8.39 -4.61
N LEU A 260 -4.05 -8.68 -5.69
CA LEU A 260 -4.42 -8.20 -7.02
C LEU A 260 -5.61 -8.93 -7.64
N TYR A 261 -5.55 -10.26 -7.75
CA TYR A 261 -6.39 -11.01 -8.68
C TYR A 261 -7.55 -11.75 -8.02
N SER A 262 -7.82 -11.52 -6.74
CA SER A 262 -8.96 -12.11 -6.04
C SER A 262 -10.29 -11.40 -6.32
N LYS A 263 -10.25 -10.23 -6.99
CA LYS A 263 -11.43 -9.44 -7.34
C LYS A 263 -12.46 -10.29 -8.09
N SER A 264 -13.63 -10.45 -7.48
CA SER A 264 -14.72 -11.27 -8.03
C SER A 264 -15.98 -10.43 -8.21
N PRO A 265 -16.74 -10.63 -9.31
CA PRO A 265 -18.05 -9.99 -9.46
C PRO A 265 -19.09 -10.54 -8.46
N THR A 266 -18.81 -11.65 -7.78
CA THR A 266 -19.67 -12.17 -6.69
C THR A 266 -19.09 -11.71 -5.36
N PRO A 267 -19.73 -10.77 -4.65
CA PRO A 267 -19.23 -10.29 -3.37
C PRO A 267 -19.33 -11.39 -2.29
N PRO A 268 -18.39 -11.46 -1.35
CA PRO A 268 -18.47 -12.37 -0.21
C PRO A 268 -19.68 -12.04 0.67
N ASP A 269 -20.35 -13.06 1.25
CA ASP A 269 -21.44 -12.83 2.19
C ASP A 269 -20.86 -12.41 3.56
N LEU A 270 -20.87 -11.10 3.82
CA LEU A 270 -20.37 -10.53 5.07
C LEU A 270 -21.07 -11.10 6.31
N LYS A 271 -22.37 -11.40 6.24
CA LYS A 271 -23.12 -11.91 7.41
C LYS A 271 -22.67 -13.31 7.78
N GLU A 272 -22.39 -14.14 6.78
CA GLU A 272 -21.87 -15.49 6.99
C GLU A 272 -20.40 -15.49 7.42
N LEU A 273 -19.60 -14.57 6.88
CA LEU A 273 -18.16 -14.51 7.12
C LEU A 273 -17.77 -13.77 8.40
N LYS A 274 -18.55 -12.77 8.82
CA LYS A 274 -18.22 -11.91 9.97
C LYS A 274 -17.82 -12.69 11.23
N PRO A 275 -18.54 -13.74 11.69
CA PRO A 275 -18.14 -14.47 12.89
C PRO A 275 -16.75 -15.09 12.78
N TYR A 276 -16.39 -15.64 11.61
CA TYR A 276 -15.06 -16.23 11.39
C TYR A 276 -13.95 -15.18 11.49
N TYR A 277 -14.15 -14.01 10.88
CA TYR A 277 -13.15 -12.94 10.88
C TYR A 277 -13.08 -12.21 12.22
N GLU A 278 -14.18 -12.08 12.97
CA GLU A 278 -14.15 -11.59 14.36
C GLU A 278 -13.32 -12.52 15.26
N ASP A 279 -13.51 -13.84 15.16
CA ASP A 279 -12.71 -14.83 15.89
C ASP A 279 -11.23 -14.78 15.47
N LEU A 280 -10.96 -14.61 14.17
CA LEU A 280 -9.60 -14.53 13.65
C LEU A 280 -8.88 -13.26 14.12
N LEU A 281 -9.55 -12.11 14.11
CA LEU A 281 -9.03 -10.87 14.68
C LEU A 281 -8.76 -11.04 16.18
N ALA A 282 -9.70 -11.62 16.94
CA ALA A 282 -9.56 -11.82 18.37
C ALA A 282 -8.44 -12.81 18.75
N LYS A 283 -8.10 -13.74 17.85
CA LYS A 283 -6.99 -14.68 18.03
C LYS A 283 -5.62 -13.97 17.99
N TYR A 284 -5.46 -12.99 17.12
CA TYR A 284 -4.15 -12.39 16.83
C TYR A 284 -3.99 -11.00 17.41
N LEU A 285 -5.00 -10.15 17.30
CA LEU A 285 -4.93 -8.74 17.68
C LEU A 285 -5.44 -8.53 19.11
N PRO A 286 -4.99 -7.46 19.78
CA PRO A 286 -5.49 -7.09 21.10
C PRO A 286 -6.99 -6.76 21.06
N ALA A 287 -7.62 -6.74 22.23
CA ALA A 287 -9.05 -6.41 22.37
C ALA A 287 -9.41 -5.03 21.80
N THR A 288 -8.48 -4.08 21.87
CA THR A 288 -8.55 -2.78 21.21
C THR A 288 -7.23 -2.48 20.51
N ILE A 289 -7.32 -1.84 19.35
CA ILE A 289 -6.17 -1.28 18.63
C ILE A 289 -6.23 0.25 18.72
N ARG A 290 -5.04 0.85 18.73
CA ARG A 290 -4.87 2.30 18.69
C ARG A 290 -4.40 2.69 17.29
N LEU A 291 -5.09 3.66 16.70
CA LEU A 291 -4.83 4.25 15.38
C LEU A 291 -4.28 5.67 15.55
#